data_AF-M1PLP9-F1
#
_entry.id   AF-M1PLP9-F1
#
_cell.length_a   1.000
_cell.length_b   1.000
_cell.length_c   1.000
_cell.angle_alpha   90.00
_cell.angle_beta   90.00
_cell.angle_gamma   90.00
#
_symmetry.space_group_name_H-M   'P 1'
#
loop_
_entity.id
_entity.type
_entity.pdbx_description
1 polymer ?
#
loop_
_entity_poly.entity_id
_entity_poly.type
_entity_poly.pdbx_seq_one_letter_code
_entity_poly.pdbx_strand_id
1 'polypeptide(L)'
;MRKAGLFGVILVLLLPLCVIAGEKNPWEKKLPFKHGTINYTISGMENGSEITYIRDYGREVATYHTTKTTMMGMTMVNETVDIDTPEWSYHFDLTEGTGTKNVNPEKYMIEEYNKLSRAEQKRVSENGEKMGVSVAEGFGGKVQQNAKEILGYSCDRTEMMGSVVYSIHGSGLPLLVETNMMGMNMKIEATSVDKGRVADSFFQFPQGIEPVFDQQSDAVAREMARQTIAMLKDPESGEKRRGPAMQGQQKQMSPEDQEQMQQAMEMLKGMFGNQPQQ
;
A
#
# COMPACT_ATOMS: atom_id res chain seq x y z
N MET A 1 -17.62 -24.80 8.96
CA MET A 1 -16.44 -24.40 8.18
C MET A 1 -16.77 -23.09 7.48
N ARG A 2 -16.46 -21.95 8.11
CA ARG A 2 -16.69 -20.63 7.52
C ARG A 2 -15.50 -20.31 6.63
N LYS A 3 -15.74 -20.14 5.34
CA LYS A 3 -14.73 -19.74 4.37
C LYS A 3 -14.32 -18.31 4.71
N ALA A 4 -13.11 -18.13 5.24
CA ALA A 4 -12.49 -16.82 5.33
C ALA A 4 -12.30 -16.34 3.89
N GLY A 5 -13.08 -15.34 3.49
CA GLY A 5 -12.90 -14.65 2.23
C GLY A 5 -11.55 -13.95 2.27
N LEU A 6 -10.65 -14.37 1.40
CA LEU A 6 -9.40 -13.68 1.13
C LEU A 6 -9.75 -12.44 0.29
N PHE A 7 -10.22 -11.37 0.93
CA PHE A 7 -10.53 -10.10 0.26
C PHE A 7 -9.93 -8.94 1.05
N GLY A 8 -9.11 -8.14 0.36
CA GLY A 8 -9.14 -6.70 0.60
C GLY A 8 -7.97 -6.01 1.28
N VAL A 9 -6.79 -6.63 1.48
CA VAL A 9 -5.59 -5.83 1.81
C VAL A 9 -4.92 -5.38 0.50
N ILE A 10 -5.48 -4.35 -0.14
CA ILE A 10 -4.72 -3.52 -1.07
C ILE A 10 -4.35 -2.24 -0.31
N LEU A 11 -3.49 -2.38 0.69
CA LEU A 11 -2.58 -1.29 1.05
C LEU A 11 -1.40 -1.43 0.09
N VAL A 12 -1.51 -0.82 -1.11
CA VAL A 12 -0.32 -0.58 -1.91
C VAL A 12 0.54 0.41 -1.13
N LEU A 13 1.43 -0.14 -0.28
CA LEU A 13 2.61 0.55 0.25
C LEU A 13 3.56 0.80 -0.92
N LEU A 14 3.16 1.67 -1.85
CA LEU A 14 4.07 2.42 -2.69
C LEU A 14 4.72 3.44 -1.75
N LEU A 15 5.69 2.99 -0.95
CA LEU A 15 6.56 3.88 -0.17
C LEU A 15 7.20 4.86 -1.15
N PRO A 16 6.87 6.17 -1.11
CA PRO A 16 7.57 7.14 -1.90
C PRO A 16 8.94 7.34 -1.28
N LEU A 17 9.95 6.84 -1.97
CA LEU A 17 11.35 6.86 -1.55
C LEU A 17 12.04 8.20 -1.87
N CYS A 18 11.35 9.33 -1.66
CA CYS A 18 11.99 10.65 -1.72
C CYS A 18 12.65 10.97 -0.38
N VAL A 19 13.97 10.85 -0.29
CA VAL A 19 14.73 11.23 0.92
C VAL A 19 14.75 12.75 1.02
N ILE A 20 14.13 13.32 2.04
CA ILE A 20 14.34 14.72 2.42
C ILE A 20 15.67 14.78 3.17
N ALA A 21 16.58 15.62 2.70
CA ALA A 21 17.82 15.93 3.42
C ALA A 21 17.48 16.51 4.81
N GLY A 22 17.61 15.69 5.87
CA GLY A 22 17.41 16.13 7.26
C GLY A 22 16.82 15.08 8.20
N GLU A 23 16.06 14.11 7.71
CA GLU A 23 15.56 13.00 8.53
C GLU A 23 16.59 11.87 8.62
N LYS A 24 16.84 11.37 9.84
CA LYS A 24 17.88 10.35 10.08
C LYS A 24 17.48 8.97 9.56
N ASN A 25 16.18 8.70 9.44
CA ASN A 25 15.61 7.43 9.08
C ASN A 25 14.58 7.62 7.95
N PRO A 26 14.77 6.99 6.77
CA PRO A 26 13.86 7.15 5.63
C PRO A 26 12.49 6.49 5.85
N TRP A 27 12.29 5.76 6.95
CA TRP A 27 11.01 5.19 7.41
C TRP A 27 10.44 5.96 8.60
N GLU A 28 10.86 7.20 8.87
CA GLU A 28 10.22 8.06 9.88
C GLU A 28 9.77 9.38 9.25
N LYS A 29 9.28 9.31 8.00
CA LYS A 29 8.93 10.50 7.22
C LYS A 29 7.73 11.21 7.76
N LYS A 30 7.88 12.50 8.04
CA LYS A 30 6.79 13.34 8.53
C LYS A 30 6.00 13.97 7.40
N LEU A 31 4.70 14.04 7.59
CA LEU A 31 3.83 14.87 6.76
C LEU A 31 4.12 16.36 6.97
N PRO A 32 3.88 17.22 5.98
CA PRO A 32 4.11 18.66 6.10
C PRO A 32 3.11 19.39 7.03
N PHE A 33 2.26 18.65 7.75
CA PHE A 33 1.30 19.17 8.72
C PHE A 33 1.12 18.20 9.88
N LYS A 34 0.86 18.73 11.08
CA LYS A 34 0.75 17.93 12.30
C LYS A 34 -0.57 17.15 12.40
N HIS A 35 -1.65 17.78 11.97
CA HIS A 35 -2.99 17.22 11.98
C HIS A 35 -3.65 17.47 10.63
N GLY A 36 -4.57 16.61 10.23
CA GLY A 36 -5.46 16.93 9.14
C GLY A 36 -6.57 15.92 8.90
N THR A 37 -7.57 16.37 8.17
CA THR A 37 -8.68 15.57 7.64
C THR A 37 -8.67 15.72 6.13
N ILE A 38 -8.60 14.60 5.42
CA ILE A 38 -8.60 14.57 3.96
C ILE A 38 -9.84 13.81 3.52
N ASN A 39 -10.65 14.44 2.68
CA ASN A 39 -11.82 13.79 2.09
C ASN A 39 -11.48 13.38 0.67
N TYR A 40 -11.86 12.18 0.29
CA TYR A 40 -11.65 11.61 -1.04
C TYR A 40 -12.97 11.14 -1.64
N THR A 41 -13.05 11.23 -2.97
CA THR A 41 -14.10 10.57 -3.76
C THR A 41 -13.50 9.36 -4.46
N ILE A 42 -14.24 8.26 -4.44
CA ILE A 42 -13.91 7.02 -5.14
C ILE A 42 -14.86 6.88 -6.32
N SER A 43 -14.34 6.57 -7.51
CA SER A 43 -15.12 6.42 -8.73
C SER A 43 -14.51 5.37 -9.66
N GLY A 44 -15.32 4.84 -10.58
CA GLY A 44 -14.92 3.82 -11.54
C GLY A 44 -15.74 2.53 -11.37
N MET A 45 -15.05 1.40 -11.18
CA MET A 45 -15.68 0.10 -10.93
C MET A 45 -16.56 0.10 -9.67
N GLU A 46 -16.14 0.85 -8.65
CA GLU A 46 -16.92 1.13 -7.44
C GLU A 46 -17.07 2.63 -7.27
N ASN A 47 -18.09 3.06 -6.53
CA ASN A 47 -18.30 4.47 -6.19
C ASN A 47 -18.41 4.63 -4.68
N GLY A 48 -17.81 5.67 -4.14
CA GLY A 48 -17.69 5.78 -2.70
C GLY A 48 -16.99 7.05 -2.23
N SER A 49 -16.67 7.04 -0.95
CA SER A 49 -15.92 8.09 -0.29
C SER A 49 -14.90 7.48 0.67
N GLU A 50 -13.81 8.19 0.86
CA GLU A 50 -12.83 7.87 1.88
C GLU A 50 -12.52 9.13 2.68
N ILE A 51 -12.32 8.99 3.99
CA ILE A 51 -11.90 10.08 4.86
C ILE A 51 -10.69 9.62 5.66
N THR A 52 -9.58 10.35 5.53
CA THR A 52 -8.34 10.07 6.23
C THR A 52 -8.09 11.13 7.29
N TYR A 53 -8.03 10.68 8.53
CA TYR A 53 -7.73 11.46 9.72
C TYR A 53 -6.28 11.25 10.13
N ILE A 54 -5.57 12.35 10.35
CA ILE A 54 -4.13 12.36 10.55
C ILE A 54 -3.81 13.11 11.84
N ARG A 55 -2.96 12.54 12.69
CA ARG A 55 -2.34 13.24 13.81
C ARG A 55 -0.87 12.91 13.96
N ASP A 56 -0.19 13.75 14.75
CA ASP A 56 1.24 13.65 15.03
C ASP A 56 2.11 13.49 13.76
N TYR A 57 1.88 14.35 12.77
CA TYR A 57 2.63 14.37 11.51
C TYR A 57 2.54 13.07 10.69
N GLY A 58 1.46 12.31 10.83
CA GLY A 58 1.27 11.03 10.15
C GLY A 58 1.69 9.81 10.97
N ARG A 59 2.16 9.98 12.21
CA ARG A 59 2.46 8.85 13.09
C ARG A 59 1.23 8.07 13.51
N GLU A 60 0.06 8.71 13.45
CA GLU A 60 -1.21 8.02 13.64
C GLU A 60 -2.20 8.46 12.56
N VAL A 61 -2.79 7.48 11.90
CA VAL A 61 -3.70 7.66 10.77
C VAL A 61 -4.93 6.78 10.99
N ALA A 62 -6.11 7.31 10.71
CA ALA A 62 -7.33 6.53 10.65
C ALA A 62 -8.03 6.81 9.31
N THR A 63 -8.28 5.77 8.53
CA THR A 63 -8.90 5.86 7.21
C THR A 63 -10.24 5.16 7.25
N TYR A 64 -11.31 5.92 6.97
CA TYR A 64 -12.67 5.41 6.86
C TYR A 64 -13.02 5.30 5.39
N HIS A 65 -13.41 4.11 4.96
CA HIS A 65 -13.63 3.82 3.56
C HIS A 65 -15.04 3.25 3.38
N THR A 66 -15.80 3.82 2.45
CA THR A 66 -17.15 3.37 2.12
C THR A 66 -17.28 3.26 0.61
N THR A 67 -17.49 2.05 0.09
CA THR A 67 -17.75 1.82 -1.33
C THR A 67 -19.09 1.17 -1.57
N LYS A 68 -19.62 1.41 -2.77
CA LYS A 68 -20.84 0.83 -3.28
C LYS A 68 -20.58 0.24 -4.66
N THR A 69 -20.95 -1.01 -4.81
CA THR A 69 -20.76 -1.78 -6.04
C THR A 69 -22.09 -2.35 -6.46
N THR A 70 -22.50 -2.04 -7.70
CA THR A 70 -23.76 -2.54 -8.26
C THR A 70 -23.44 -3.62 -9.28
N MET A 71 -23.80 -4.88 -8.98
CA MET A 71 -23.64 -6.02 -9.88
C MET A 71 -24.98 -6.73 -10.06
N MET A 72 -25.39 -6.94 -11.31
CA MET A 72 -26.64 -7.65 -11.66
C MET A 72 -27.90 -7.10 -10.94
N GLY A 73 -27.97 -5.76 -10.76
CA GLY A 73 -29.10 -5.11 -10.09
C GLY A 73 -29.09 -5.21 -8.56
N MET A 74 -28.09 -5.86 -7.96
CA MET A 74 -27.86 -5.86 -6.51
C MET A 74 -26.79 -4.84 -6.15
N THR A 75 -27.06 -4.02 -5.13
CA THR A 75 -26.07 -3.08 -4.58
C THR A 75 -25.46 -3.70 -3.33
N MET A 76 -24.13 -3.86 -3.35
CA MET A 76 -23.33 -4.22 -2.20
C MET A 76 -22.69 -2.95 -1.64
N VAL A 77 -22.73 -2.79 -0.32
CA VAL A 77 -22.04 -1.71 0.39
C VAL A 77 -20.92 -2.36 1.20
N ASN A 78 -19.73 -1.79 1.12
CA ASN A 78 -18.59 -2.18 1.95
C ASN A 78 -18.16 -0.97 2.77
N GLU A 79 -17.91 -1.20 4.06
CA GLU A 79 -17.50 -0.19 5.02
C GLU A 79 -16.33 -0.73 5.83
N THR A 80 -15.18 -0.07 5.75
CA THR A 80 -13.98 -0.46 6.49
C THR A 80 -13.38 0.72 7.23
N VAL A 81 -12.62 0.39 8.28
CA VAL A 81 -11.80 1.35 9.01
C VAL A 81 -10.41 0.77 9.19
N ASP A 82 -9.41 1.49 8.71
CA ASP A 82 -8.00 1.20 8.98
C ASP A 82 -7.48 2.19 10.01
N ILE A 83 -6.78 1.70 11.03
CA ILE A 83 -6.15 2.54 12.05
C ILE A 83 -4.69 2.13 12.15
N ASP A 84 -3.80 3.06 11.82
CA ASP A 84 -2.36 2.89 11.92
C ASP A 84 -1.81 3.73 13.08
N THR A 85 -0.95 3.09 13.86
CA THR A 85 -0.15 3.67 14.93
C THR A 85 1.30 3.27 14.74
N PRO A 86 2.27 3.86 15.46
CA PRO A 86 3.67 3.46 15.34
C PRO A 86 3.93 1.99 15.67
N GLU A 87 3.06 1.36 16.47
CA GLU A 87 3.23 0.00 16.97
C GLU A 87 2.38 -1.01 16.21
N TRP A 88 1.19 -0.62 15.78
CA TRP A 88 0.15 -1.52 15.30
C TRP A 88 -0.61 -0.91 14.14
N SER A 89 -0.98 -1.77 13.21
CA SER A 89 -1.96 -1.53 12.15
C SER A 89 -3.19 -2.39 12.43
N TYR A 90 -4.36 -1.78 12.35
CA TYR A 90 -5.65 -2.42 12.55
C TYR A 90 -6.49 -2.26 11.30
N HIS A 91 -7.19 -3.32 10.91
CA HIS A 91 -8.16 -3.29 9.84
C HIS A 91 -9.48 -3.82 10.36
N PHE A 92 -10.57 -3.06 10.19
CA PHE A 92 -11.91 -3.43 10.60
C PHE A 92 -12.81 -3.49 9.36
N ASP A 93 -13.48 -4.61 9.18
CA ASP A 93 -14.62 -4.72 8.27
C ASP A 93 -15.90 -4.49 9.08
N LEU A 94 -16.53 -3.34 8.88
CA LEU A 94 -17.75 -2.95 9.59
C LEU A 94 -18.99 -3.68 9.05
N THR A 95 -18.92 -4.16 7.81
CA THR A 95 -20.01 -4.89 7.16
C THR A 95 -20.08 -6.33 7.68
N GLU A 96 -18.93 -6.97 7.82
CA GLU A 96 -18.81 -8.32 8.38
C GLU A 96 -18.70 -8.33 9.91
N GLY A 97 -18.41 -7.17 10.54
CA GLY A 97 -18.22 -7.06 11.98
C GLY A 97 -16.95 -7.75 12.46
N THR A 98 -15.89 -7.75 11.64
CA THR A 98 -14.61 -8.41 11.92
C THR A 98 -13.47 -7.41 12.02
N GLY A 99 -12.40 -7.80 12.71
CA GLY A 99 -11.22 -6.97 12.84
C GLY A 99 -9.95 -7.81 12.86
N THR A 100 -8.89 -7.27 12.28
CA THR A 100 -7.55 -7.84 12.34
C THR A 100 -6.56 -6.82 12.88
N LYS A 101 -5.50 -7.31 13.51
CA LYS A 101 -4.41 -6.53 14.08
C LYS A 101 -3.09 -7.12 13.64
N ASN A 102 -2.16 -6.27 13.22
CA ASN A 102 -0.78 -6.61 12.88
C ASN A 102 0.18 -5.59 13.48
N VAL A 103 1.42 -5.99 13.78
CA VAL A 103 2.45 -4.99 14.09
C VAL A 103 2.64 -4.12 12.85
N ASN A 104 2.76 -2.80 13.04
CA ASN A 104 2.99 -1.90 11.91
C ASN A 104 4.32 -2.30 11.22
N PRO A 105 4.31 -2.67 9.92
CA PRO A 105 5.53 -3.08 9.23
C PRO A 105 6.65 -2.03 9.23
N GLU A 106 6.30 -0.74 9.30
CA GLU A 106 7.26 0.36 9.39
C GLU A 106 8.12 0.25 10.66
N LYS A 107 7.56 -0.25 11.76
CA LYS A 107 8.30 -0.52 12.99
C LYS A 107 9.46 -1.47 12.76
N TYR A 108 9.25 -2.56 12.03
CA TYR A 108 10.32 -3.51 11.74
C TYR A 108 11.39 -2.90 10.82
N MET A 109 11.00 -2.07 9.86
CA MET A 109 11.95 -1.35 9.00
C MET A 109 12.82 -0.40 9.83
N ILE A 110 12.22 0.37 10.74
CA ILE A 110 12.89 1.28 11.66
C ILE A 110 13.85 0.51 12.58
N GLU A 111 13.39 -0.58 13.20
CA GLU A 111 14.19 -1.40 14.10
C GLU A 111 15.40 -2.01 13.39
N GLU A 112 15.23 -2.59 12.21
CA GLU A 112 16.32 -3.18 11.43
C GLU A 112 17.31 -2.11 10.94
N TYR A 113 16.83 -0.93 10.52
CA TYR A 113 17.69 0.19 10.14
C TYR A 113 18.48 0.76 11.33
N ASN A 114 17.87 0.84 12.51
CA ASN A 114 18.51 1.36 13.71
C ASN A 114 19.59 0.43 14.29
N LYS A 115 19.60 -0.86 13.92
CA LYS A 115 20.67 -1.81 14.26
C LYS A 115 21.97 -1.55 13.48
N LEU A 116 21.91 -0.79 12.40
CA LEU A 116 23.04 -0.53 11.52
C LEU A 116 23.97 0.56 12.08
N SER A 117 25.26 0.48 11.73
CA SER A 117 26.18 1.59 11.96
C SER A 117 25.80 2.82 11.11
N ARG A 118 26.24 4.02 11.50
CA ARG A 118 25.96 5.25 10.71
C ARG A 118 26.41 5.15 9.25
N ALA A 119 27.52 4.45 8.98
CA ALA A 119 28.02 4.25 7.62
C ALA A 119 27.10 3.31 6.81
N GLU A 120 26.61 2.24 7.44
CA GLU A 120 25.63 1.33 6.83
C GLU A 120 24.26 2.01 6.64
N GLN A 121 23.81 2.81 7.59
CA GLN A 121 22.57 3.61 7.48
C GLN A 121 22.61 4.55 6.28
N LYS A 122 23.71 5.28 6.10
CA LYS A 122 23.93 6.14 4.93
C LYS A 122 23.86 5.33 3.63
N ARG A 123 24.55 4.18 3.59
CA ARG A 123 24.55 3.28 2.42
C ARG A 123 23.16 2.73 2.11
N VAL A 124 22.43 2.26 3.12
CA VAL A 124 21.07 1.75 2.98
C VAL A 124 20.13 2.82 2.44
N SER A 125 20.24 4.06 2.93
CA SER A 125 19.43 5.18 2.44
C SER A 125 19.73 5.50 0.96
N GLU A 126 21.00 5.61 0.60
CA GLU A 126 21.43 5.86 -0.79
C GLU A 126 21.03 4.73 -1.75
N ASN A 127 21.14 3.48 -1.28
CA ASN A 127 20.72 2.31 -2.06
C ASN A 127 19.21 2.18 -2.14
N GLY A 128 18.47 2.59 -1.11
CA GLY A 128 17.01 2.58 -1.07
C GLY A 128 16.42 3.44 -2.17
N GLU A 129 16.92 4.65 -2.33
CA GLU A 129 16.51 5.55 -3.41
C GLU A 129 16.78 4.96 -4.79
N LYS A 130 18.01 4.47 -5.03
CA LYS A 130 18.40 3.85 -6.31
C LYS A 130 17.60 2.60 -6.62
N MET A 131 17.41 1.73 -5.63
CA MET A 131 16.68 0.49 -5.79
C MET A 131 15.19 0.76 -6.02
N GLY A 132 14.60 1.74 -5.32
CA GLY A 132 13.22 2.15 -5.55
C GLY A 132 12.98 2.58 -7.01
N VAL A 133 13.84 3.45 -7.52
CA VAL A 133 13.80 3.89 -8.92
C VAL A 133 14.02 2.71 -9.88
N SER A 134 15.04 1.89 -9.65
CA SER A 134 15.37 0.74 -10.50
C SER A 134 14.28 -0.33 -10.51
N VAL A 135 13.64 -0.59 -9.37
CA VAL A 135 12.49 -1.51 -9.28
C VAL A 135 11.32 -0.94 -10.04
N ALA A 136 10.97 0.34 -9.81
CA ALA A 136 9.90 0.99 -10.56
C ALA A 136 10.14 0.89 -12.07
N GLU A 137 11.32 1.31 -12.55
CA GLU A 137 11.71 1.22 -13.97
C GLU A 137 11.71 -0.22 -14.50
N GLY A 138 12.18 -1.19 -13.72
CA GLY A 138 12.21 -2.61 -14.08
C GLY A 138 10.82 -3.21 -14.28
N PHE A 139 9.79 -2.67 -13.64
CA PHE A 139 8.39 -2.99 -13.88
C PHE A 139 7.70 -2.04 -14.89
N GLY A 140 8.49 -1.32 -15.71
CA GLY A 140 8.00 -0.36 -16.69
C GLY A 140 7.42 0.92 -16.07
N GLY A 141 7.65 1.12 -14.77
CA GLY A 141 7.20 2.26 -14.01
C GLY A 141 8.07 3.50 -14.17
N LYS A 142 7.54 4.63 -13.74
CA LYS A 142 8.16 5.95 -13.85
C LYS A 142 7.91 6.75 -12.58
N VAL A 143 8.96 7.41 -12.08
CA VAL A 143 8.84 8.36 -10.97
C VAL A 143 9.18 9.75 -11.48
N GLN A 144 8.34 10.72 -11.19
CA GLN A 144 8.56 12.13 -11.53
C GLN A 144 8.28 12.99 -10.30
N GLN A 145 9.31 13.68 -9.82
CA GLN A 145 9.15 14.60 -8.69
C GLN A 145 8.40 15.87 -9.09
N ASN A 146 7.62 16.42 -8.16
CA ASN A 146 6.90 17.70 -8.33
C ASN A 146 6.09 17.77 -9.65
N ALA A 147 5.46 16.65 -10.03
CA ALA A 147 4.81 16.47 -11.32
C ALA A 147 3.49 17.24 -11.46
N LYS A 148 2.79 17.50 -10.36
CA LYS A 148 1.47 18.14 -10.36
C LYS A 148 1.20 18.83 -9.02
N GLU A 149 0.50 19.96 -9.04
CA GLU A 149 -0.05 20.56 -7.83
C GLU A 149 -1.49 20.09 -7.60
N ILE A 150 -1.80 19.61 -6.40
CA ILE A 150 -3.14 19.17 -6.00
C ILE A 150 -3.46 19.78 -4.63
N LEU A 151 -4.57 20.52 -4.52
CA LEU A 151 -5.02 21.17 -3.29
C LEU A 151 -3.93 22.02 -2.59
N GLY A 152 -3.06 22.67 -3.38
CA GLY A 152 -1.96 23.50 -2.88
C GLY A 152 -0.70 22.73 -2.46
N TYR A 153 -0.61 21.43 -2.78
CA TYR A 153 0.56 20.60 -2.52
C TYR A 153 1.23 20.18 -3.83
N SER A 154 2.55 20.40 -3.91
CA SER A 154 3.36 19.77 -4.95
C SER A 154 3.40 18.26 -4.73
N CYS A 155 3.06 17.48 -5.75
CA CYS A 155 2.95 16.03 -5.68
C CYS A 155 3.96 15.34 -6.61
N ASP A 156 4.55 14.26 -6.13
CA ASP A 156 5.34 13.33 -6.93
C ASP A 156 4.42 12.35 -7.62
N ARG A 157 4.67 12.09 -8.91
CA ARG A 157 3.95 11.09 -9.69
C ARG A 157 4.74 9.80 -9.72
N THR A 158 4.11 8.70 -9.32
CA THR A 158 4.63 7.34 -9.49
C THR A 158 3.67 6.56 -10.38
N GLU A 159 4.18 5.99 -11.46
CA GLU A 159 3.45 5.10 -12.35
C GLU A 159 4.06 3.71 -12.27
N MET A 160 3.25 2.67 -12.09
CA MET A 160 3.70 1.28 -12.06
C MET A 160 2.52 0.34 -12.29
N MET A 161 2.70 -0.67 -13.15
CA MET A 161 1.71 -1.75 -13.38
C MET A 161 0.27 -1.26 -13.65
N GLY A 162 0.11 -0.21 -14.48
CA GLY A 162 -1.21 0.35 -14.81
C GLY A 162 -1.81 1.24 -13.73
N SER A 163 -1.08 1.53 -12.66
CA SER A 163 -1.46 2.49 -11.61
C SER A 163 -0.64 3.76 -11.71
N VAL A 164 -1.26 4.91 -11.48
CA VAL A 164 -0.64 6.23 -11.36
C VAL A 164 -1.05 6.82 -10.02
N VAL A 165 -0.07 7.15 -9.19
CA VAL A 165 -0.26 7.75 -7.86
C VAL A 165 0.41 9.11 -7.84
N TYR A 166 -0.30 10.12 -7.36
CA TYR A 166 0.24 11.43 -7.02
C TYR A 166 0.22 11.58 -5.49
N SER A 167 1.40 11.57 -4.87
CA SER A 167 1.57 11.75 -3.43
C SER A 167 2.24 13.07 -3.11
N ILE A 168 1.93 13.68 -1.97
CA ILE A 168 2.57 14.92 -1.54
C ILE A 168 4.09 14.73 -1.53
N HIS A 169 4.82 15.62 -2.19
CA HIS A 169 6.27 15.53 -2.38
C HIS A 169 6.99 15.25 -1.05
N GLY A 170 7.85 14.22 -1.06
CA GLY A 170 8.60 13.81 0.13
C GLY A 170 7.80 13.00 1.16
N SER A 171 6.56 12.59 0.85
CA SER A 171 5.72 11.83 1.79
C SER A 171 4.89 10.74 1.15
N GLY A 172 4.48 9.77 1.98
CA GLY A 172 3.60 8.62 1.66
C GLY A 172 2.22 8.96 1.12
N LEU A 173 1.73 10.16 1.38
CA LEU A 173 0.31 10.46 1.38
C LEU A 173 -0.22 10.76 -0.03
N PRO A 174 -1.05 9.87 -0.62
CA PRO A 174 -1.62 10.10 -1.94
C PRO A 174 -2.73 11.15 -1.88
N LEU A 175 -2.77 12.03 -2.89
CA LEU A 175 -3.90 12.93 -3.17
C LEU A 175 -4.68 12.52 -4.42
N LEU A 176 -4.09 11.68 -5.28
CA LEU A 176 -4.78 11.11 -6.43
C LEU A 176 -4.19 9.72 -6.74
N VAL A 177 -5.06 8.74 -6.89
CA VAL A 177 -4.72 7.39 -7.36
C VAL A 177 -5.62 7.08 -8.55
N GLU A 178 -5.02 6.70 -9.66
CA GLU A 178 -5.69 6.24 -10.87
C GLU A 178 -5.18 4.84 -11.18
N THR A 179 -6.05 3.85 -11.23
CA THR A 179 -5.70 2.48 -11.58
C THR A 179 -6.47 2.08 -12.83
N ASN A 180 -5.74 1.54 -13.81
CA ASN A 180 -6.29 0.88 -14.98
C ASN A 180 -5.62 -0.48 -15.13
N MET A 181 -6.32 -1.52 -14.72
CA MET A 181 -5.85 -2.90 -14.82
C MET A 181 -6.88 -3.73 -15.56
N MET A 182 -6.50 -4.23 -16.75
CA MET A 182 -7.34 -5.15 -17.55
C MET A 182 -8.77 -4.63 -17.80
N GLY A 183 -8.91 -3.32 -18.06
CA GLY A 183 -10.22 -2.70 -18.33
C GLY A 183 -11.02 -2.30 -17.09
N MET A 184 -10.51 -2.60 -15.90
CA MET A 184 -11.05 -2.10 -14.64
C MET A 184 -10.38 -0.77 -14.30
N ASN A 185 -11.17 0.30 -14.30
CA ASN A 185 -10.73 1.64 -13.93
C ASN A 185 -11.19 1.98 -12.52
N MET A 186 -10.32 2.58 -11.73
CA MET A 186 -10.62 3.13 -10.42
C MET A 186 -9.88 4.45 -10.25
N LYS A 187 -10.55 5.44 -9.67
CA LYS A 187 -9.97 6.73 -9.31
C LYS A 187 -10.34 7.09 -7.89
N ILE A 188 -9.33 7.38 -7.07
CA ILE A 188 -9.47 7.93 -5.72
C ILE A 188 -8.85 9.32 -5.75
N GLU A 189 -9.63 10.36 -5.49
CA GLU A 189 -9.19 11.76 -5.62
C GLU A 189 -9.52 12.55 -4.37
N ALA A 190 -8.51 13.19 -3.78
CA ALA A 190 -8.68 14.10 -2.67
C ALA A 190 -9.50 15.32 -3.13
N THR A 191 -10.58 15.59 -2.41
CA THR A 191 -11.47 16.73 -2.65
C THR A 191 -11.20 17.90 -1.70
N SER A 192 -10.63 17.63 -0.53
CA SER A 192 -10.26 18.66 0.44
C SER A 192 -9.18 18.16 1.41
N VAL A 193 -8.40 19.11 1.94
CA VAL A 193 -7.44 18.90 3.03
C VAL A 193 -7.68 20.00 4.08
N ASP A 194 -8.20 19.63 5.25
CA ASP A 194 -8.27 20.50 6.42
C ASP A 194 -7.10 20.17 7.35
N LYS A 195 -6.40 21.18 7.88
CA LYS A 195 -5.24 21.01 8.79
C LYS A 195 -5.61 21.27 10.26
N GLY A 196 -6.90 21.35 10.54
CA GLY A 196 -7.47 21.52 11.87
C GLY A 196 -7.17 20.34 12.79
N ARG A 197 -7.46 20.55 14.08
CA ARG A 197 -7.32 19.48 15.07
C ARG A 197 -8.35 18.38 14.81
N VAL A 198 -7.88 17.14 14.85
CA VAL A 198 -8.72 15.95 14.72
C VAL A 198 -9.11 15.45 16.12
N ALA A 199 -10.36 15.00 16.28
CA ALA A 199 -10.86 14.45 17.53
C ALA A 199 -10.33 13.02 17.78
N ASP A 200 -10.10 12.68 19.04
CA ASP A 200 -9.55 11.37 19.43
C ASP A 200 -10.50 10.20 19.11
N SER A 201 -11.81 10.47 19.00
CA SER A 201 -12.84 9.47 18.67
C SER A 201 -12.62 8.79 17.33
N PHE A 202 -11.98 9.45 16.36
CA PHE A 202 -11.68 8.87 15.05
C PHE A 202 -10.57 7.81 15.08
N PHE A 203 -9.85 7.70 16.21
CA PHE A 203 -8.77 6.73 16.40
C PHE A 203 -9.17 5.63 17.40
N GLN A 204 -10.44 5.59 17.80
CA GLN A 204 -10.98 4.54 18.66
C GLN A 204 -11.50 3.38 17.83
N PHE A 205 -11.41 2.16 18.36
CA PHE A 205 -11.93 1.00 17.65
C PHE A 205 -13.45 1.05 17.54
N PRO A 206 -14.01 0.54 16.43
CA PRO A 206 -15.45 0.37 16.29
C PRO A 206 -16.04 -0.44 17.45
N GLN A 207 -17.21 -0.02 17.94
CA GLN A 207 -17.84 -0.68 19.08
C GLN A 207 -18.21 -2.12 18.76
N GLY A 208 -17.84 -3.05 19.62
CA GLY A 208 -18.23 -4.46 19.51
C GLY A 208 -17.39 -5.29 18.54
N ILE A 209 -16.32 -4.74 17.96
CA ILE A 209 -15.39 -5.47 17.11
C ILE A 209 -14.03 -5.57 17.82
N GLU A 210 -13.65 -6.77 18.24
CA GLU A 210 -12.33 -7.04 18.80
C GLU A 210 -11.38 -7.54 17.70
N PRO A 211 -10.24 -6.85 17.45
CA PRO A 211 -9.36 -7.25 16.37
C PRO A 211 -8.52 -8.47 16.76
N VAL A 212 -8.44 -9.44 15.84
CA VAL A 212 -7.67 -10.67 16.02
C VAL A 212 -6.25 -10.48 15.50
N PHE A 213 -5.26 -10.87 16.30
CA PHE A 213 -3.86 -10.79 15.89
C PHE A 213 -3.53 -11.83 14.81
N ASP A 214 -3.05 -11.39 13.66
CA ASP A 214 -2.60 -12.27 12.57
C ASP A 214 -1.09 -12.55 12.70
N GLN A 215 -0.78 -13.62 13.44
CA GLN A 215 0.60 -14.06 13.69
C GLN A 215 1.38 -14.41 12.42
N GLN A 216 0.68 -14.92 11.39
CA GLN A 216 1.34 -15.34 10.17
C GLN A 216 1.77 -14.12 9.36
N SER A 217 0.86 -13.15 9.19
CA SER A 217 1.16 -11.89 8.52
C SER A 217 2.27 -11.11 9.25
N ASP A 218 2.24 -11.08 10.59
CA ASP A 218 3.32 -10.46 11.39
C ASP A 218 4.70 -11.10 11.14
N ALA A 219 4.76 -12.44 11.15
CA ALA A 219 6.01 -13.16 10.93
C ALA A 219 6.59 -12.89 9.53
N VAL A 220 5.72 -12.84 8.51
CA VAL A 220 6.10 -12.51 7.13
C VAL A 220 6.61 -11.07 7.04
N ALA A 221 5.90 -10.10 7.64
CA ALA A 221 6.31 -8.70 7.63
C ALA A 221 7.69 -8.48 8.28
N ARG A 222 7.95 -9.14 9.41
CA ARG A 222 9.25 -9.08 10.09
C ARG A 222 10.39 -9.62 9.23
N GLU A 223 10.19 -10.78 8.61
CA GLU A 223 11.21 -11.37 7.75
C GLU A 223 11.44 -10.53 6.49
N MET A 224 10.37 -9.99 5.89
CA MET A 224 10.47 -9.09 4.75
C MET A 224 11.28 -7.83 5.09
N ALA A 225 11.07 -7.23 6.26
CA ALA A 225 11.83 -6.06 6.71
C ALA A 225 13.32 -6.38 6.84
N ARG A 226 13.65 -7.52 7.47
CA ARG A 226 15.03 -8.00 7.61
C ARG A 226 15.71 -8.23 6.27
N GLN A 227 15.02 -8.90 5.35
CA GLN A 227 15.53 -9.17 4.00
C GLN A 227 15.72 -7.88 3.21
N THR A 228 14.78 -6.94 3.31
CA THR A 228 14.86 -5.65 2.63
C THR A 228 16.07 -4.85 3.12
N ILE A 229 16.25 -4.71 4.43
CA ILE A 229 17.41 -4.01 4.99
C ILE A 229 18.73 -4.71 4.64
N ALA A 230 18.77 -6.06 4.68
CA ALA A 230 19.95 -6.81 4.29
C ALA A 230 20.32 -6.59 2.81
N MET A 231 19.32 -6.61 1.92
CA MET A 231 19.50 -6.32 0.49
C MET A 231 19.96 -4.89 0.24
N LEU A 232 19.36 -3.91 0.92
CA LEU A 232 19.76 -2.51 0.79
C LEU A 232 21.18 -2.24 1.30
N LYS A 233 21.64 -3.03 2.27
CA LYS A 233 23.00 -2.92 2.81
C LYS A 233 24.06 -3.41 1.83
N ASP A 234 23.73 -4.45 1.06
CA ASP A 234 24.61 -5.08 0.06
C ASP A 234 23.80 -5.58 -1.15
N PRO A 235 23.46 -4.68 -2.10
CA PRO A 235 22.61 -5.01 -3.25
C PRO A 235 23.26 -6.02 -4.21
N GLU A 236 24.59 -6.04 -4.32
CA GLU A 236 25.32 -7.01 -5.17
C GLU A 236 25.22 -8.44 -4.63
N SER A 237 25.19 -8.60 -3.30
CA SER A 237 24.89 -9.90 -2.68
C SER A 237 23.45 -10.36 -2.96
N GLY A 238 22.52 -9.40 -3.08
CA GLY A 238 21.12 -9.62 -3.45
C GLY A 238 20.96 -10.06 -4.91
N GLU A 239 21.69 -9.45 -5.85
CA GLU A 239 21.70 -9.87 -7.26
C GLU A 239 22.27 -11.29 -7.43
N LYS A 240 23.35 -11.62 -6.71
CA LYS A 240 23.93 -12.98 -6.69
C LYS A 240 23.02 -14.02 -6.04
N ARG A 241 22.13 -13.60 -5.13
CA ARG A 241 21.09 -14.44 -4.48
C ARG A 241 19.75 -14.46 -5.22
N ARG A 242 19.49 -13.50 -6.13
CA ARG A 242 18.32 -13.49 -7.02
C ARG A 242 18.46 -14.52 -8.15
N GLY A 243 19.68 -14.91 -8.51
CA GLY A 243 19.92 -16.24 -9.09
C GLY A 243 20.04 -17.30 -7.99
N PRO A 244 19.83 -18.59 -8.23
CA PRO A 244 18.74 -19.30 -8.92
C PRO A 244 17.41 -19.31 -8.16
N ALA A 245 17.20 -18.51 -7.10
CA ALA A 245 16.01 -18.63 -6.24
C ALA A 245 14.68 -18.27 -6.95
N MET A 246 14.65 -17.27 -7.83
CA MET A 246 13.48 -16.97 -8.68
C MET A 246 13.36 -17.93 -9.89
N GLN A 247 14.48 -18.48 -10.38
CA GLN A 247 14.45 -19.61 -11.33
C GLN A 247 14.03 -20.93 -10.68
N GLY A 248 14.17 -21.06 -9.36
CA GLY A 248 13.84 -22.23 -8.57
C GLY A 248 12.35 -22.34 -8.28
N GLN A 249 11.67 -21.21 -8.00
CA GLN A 249 10.20 -21.19 -7.89
C GLN A 249 9.50 -21.35 -9.26
N GLN A 250 10.09 -20.86 -10.35
CA GLN A 250 9.61 -21.21 -11.71
C GLN A 250 9.91 -22.65 -12.12
N LYS A 251 10.95 -23.29 -11.57
CA LYS A 251 11.31 -24.70 -11.83
C LYS A 251 10.71 -25.71 -10.84
N GLN A 252 10.01 -25.25 -9.81
CA GLN A 252 9.33 -26.10 -8.82
C GLN A 252 7.80 -26.10 -8.92
N MET A 253 7.22 -25.46 -9.95
CA MET A 253 5.83 -25.74 -10.27
C MET A 253 5.77 -27.12 -10.91
N SER A 254 4.92 -28.00 -10.36
CA SER A 254 4.61 -29.24 -11.04
C SER A 254 3.95 -28.92 -12.39
N PRO A 255 4.01 -29.83 -13.37
CA PRO A 255 3.25 -29.67 -14.62
C PRO A 255 1.76 -29.41 -14.36
N GLU A 256 1.20 -29.99 -13.30
CA GLU A 256 -0.19 -29.79 -12.86
C GLU A 256 -0.44 -28.35 -12.39
N ASP A 257 0.49 -27.73 -11.64
CA ASP A 257 0.37 -26.34 -11.20
C ASP A 257 0.46 -25.35 -12.37
N GLN A 258 1.29 -25.67 -13.38
CA GLN A 258 1.37 -24.87 -14.61
C GLN A 258 0.07 -24.96 -15.42
N GLU A 259 -0.51 -26.15 -15.53
CA GLU A 259 -1.77 -26.38 -16.25
C GLU A 259 -2.95 -25.71 -15.52
N GLN A 260 -3.01 -25.79 -14.20
CA GLN A 260 -4.02 -25.10 -13.39
C GLN A 260 -3.91 -23.58 -13.53
N MET A 261 -2.70 -23.03 -13.53
CA MET A 261 -2.48 -21.60 -13.72
C MET A 261 -2.88 -21.16 -15.14
N GLN A 262 -2.59 -21.97 -16.16
CA GLN A 262 -3.03 -21.72 -17.53
C GLN A 262 -4.55 -21.78 -17.66
N GLN A 263 -5.19 -22.80 -17.08
CA GLN A 263 -6.66 -22.91 -17.05
C GLN A 263 -7.31 -21.75 -16.29
N ALA A 264 -6.73 -21.30 -15.18
CA ALA A 264 -7.21 -20.14 -14.45
C ALA A 264 -7.13 -18.87 -15.30
N MET A 265 -6.02 -18.67 -16.04
CA MET A 265 -5.90 -17.56 -16.98
C MET A 265 -6.87 -17.66 -18.17
N GLU A 266 -7.11 -18.85 -18.72
CA GLU A 266 -8.08 -19.03 -19.80
C GLU A 266 -9.51 -18.83 -19.33
N MET A 267 -9.86 -19.28 -18.12
CA MET A 267 -11.18 -19.09 -17.54
C MET A 267 -11.45 -17.61 -17.24
N LEU A 268 -10.44 -16.87 -16.76
CA LEU A 268 -10.48 -15.41 -16.65
C LEU A 268 -10.67 -14.76 -18.02
N LYS A 269 -9.89 -15.13 -19.04
CA LYS A 269 -10.08 -14.60 -20.41
C LYS A 269 -11.48 -14.91 -20.95
N GLY A 270 -12.04 -16.07 -20.68
CA GLY A 270 -13.38 -16.46 -21.10
C GLY A 270 -14.50 -15.68 -20.41
N MET A 271 -14.33 -15.32 -19.14
CA MET A 271 -15.29 -14.47 -18.41
C MET A 271 -15.29 -13.01 -18.87
N PHE A 272 -14.15 -12.50 -19.34
CA PHE A 272 -14.00 -11.10 -19.78
C PHE A 272 -14.01 -10.93 -21.31
N GLY A 273 -14.06 -12.01 -22.07
CA GLY A 273 -13.74 -12.04 -23.50
C GLY A 273 -14.88 -12.31 -24.47
N ASN A 274 -16.15 -12.15 -24.07
CA ASN A 274 -17.27 -12.19 -25.01
C ASN A 274 -18.07 -10.88 -24.99
N GLN A 275 -17.55 -9.85 -25.66
CA GLN A 275 -18.41 -8.91 -26.37
C GLN A 275 -18.23 -9.14 -27.88
N PRO A 276 -19.32 -9.39 -28.63
CA PRO A 276 -19.25 -9.51 -30.07
C PRO A 276 -18.85 -8.15 -30.67
N GLN A 277 -17.86 -8.15 -31.56
CA GLN A 277 -17.56 -7.01 -32.42
C GLN A 277 -18.80 -6.73 -33.29
N GLN A 278 -19.43 -5.58 -33.07
CA GLN A 278 -20.22 -4.86 -34.07
C GLN A 278 -19.79 -3.39 -34.06
#